data_AF-R1GU74-F1
#
_entry.id   AF-R1GU74-F1
#
_cell.length_a   1.000
_cell.length_b   1.000
_cell.length_c   1.000
_cell.angle_alpha   90.00
_cell.angle_beta   90.00
_cell.angle_gamma   90.00
#
_symmetry.space_group_name_H-M   'P 1'
#
loop_
_entity.id
_entity.type
_entity.pdbx_description
1 polymer ?
#
loop_
_entity_poly.entity_id
_entity_poly.type
_entity_poly.pdbx_seq_one_letter_code
_entity_poly.pdbx_strand_id
1 'polypeptide(L)'
;MSTIVGNVVVKVQEQHPDIPSEQIARGLSLVSGAILLFIGLVRAGWLVEFIPLVAINAFTTGAAISIASGQVPAMMGIRGINTRGATYLILIDILKNLGATRIDAAMGITALVFLYLLRWFCNFMSRKQPQKKKMWFFLSTLRMAFVILFYTMISWLVNRNIANEDEARFKILGTVPRGMYIRSQRCFLGVLTSGIKAFSTLARLF
;
A
#
# COMPACT_ATOMS: atom_id res chain seq x y z
N MET A 1 -4.02 5.26 -3.87
CA MET A 1 -2.94 5.69 -4.79
C MET A 1 -2.04 4.52 -5.22
N SER A 2 -1.47 3.74 -4.30
CA SER A 2 -0.60 2.59 -4.66
C SER A 2 -1.30 1.56 -5.58
N THR A 3 -2.57 1.26 -5.35
CA THR A 3 -3.37 0.34 -6.19
C THR A 3 -3.57 0.84 -7.62
N ILE A 4 -3.82 2.14 -7.80
CA ILE A 4 -4.01 2.76 -9.12
C ILE A 4 -2.70 2.69 -9.91
N VAL A 5 -1.59 3.07 -9.30
CA VAL A 5 -0.26 2.97 -9.92
C VAL A 5 0.06 1.51 -10.25
N GLY A 6 -0.21 0.57 -9.34
CA GLY A 6 -0.01 -0.86 -9.57
C GLY A 6 -0.80 -1.39 -10.77
N ASN A 7 -2.05 -0.95 -10.94
CA ASN A 7 -2.87 -1.36 -12.08
C ASN A 7 -2.36 -0.76 -13.40
N VAL A 8 -1.90 0.49 -13.41
CA VAL A 8 -1.27 1.11 -14.59
C VAL A 8 0.01 0.37 -14.96
N VAL A 9 0.85 0.04 -13.98
CA VAL A 9 2.09 -0.71 -14.21
C VAL A 9 1.80 -2.07 -14.83
N VAL A 10 0.82 -2.83 -14.31
CA VAL A 10 0.43 -4.13 -14.88
C VAL A 10 -0.05 -3.99 -16.33
N LYS A 11 -0.94 -3.03 -16.60
CA LYS A 11 -1.43 -2.78 -17.98
C LYS A 11 -0.32 -2.43 -18.96
N VAL A 12 0.66 -1.63 -18.52
CA VAL A 12 1.81 -1.26 -19.36
C VAL A 12 2.75 -2.45 -19.53
N GLN A 13 2.93 -3.28 -18.49
CA GLN A 13 3.75 -4.50 -18.56
C GLN A 13 3.17 -5.55 -19.52
N GLU A 14 1.83 -5.65 -19.60
CA GLU A 14 1.14 -6.55 -20.54
C GLU A 14 1.42 -6.18 -22.00
N GLN A 15 1.56 -4.89 -22.30
CA GLN A 15 1.83 -4.40 -23.66
C GLN A 15 3.34 -4.30 -23.96
N HIS A 16 4.16 -4.08 -22.93
CA HIS A 16 5.60 -3.90 -23.04
C HIS A 16 6.32 -4.66 -21.91
N PRO A 17 6.52 -5.98 -22.06
CA PRO A 17 7.10 -6.82 -21.01
C PRO A 17 8.59 -6.50 -20.75
N ASP A 18 9.28 -5.86 -21.69
CA ASP A 18 10.71 -5.54 -21.61
C ASP A 18 11.03 -4.40 -20.63
N ILE A 19 10.02 -3.61 -20.23
CA ILE A 19 10.22 -2.44 -19.37
C ILE A 19 10.04 -2.88 -17.91
N PRO A 20 11.02 -2.65 -17.03
CA PRO A 20 10.86 -3.02 -15.62
C PRO A 20 9.87 -2.09 -14.91
N SER A 21 9.07 -2.68 -14.01
CA SER A 21 7.97 -2.02 -13.29
C SER A 21 8.38 -0.73 -12.56
N GLU A 22 9.61 -0.68 -12.05
CA GLU A 22 10.16 0.47 -11.33
C GLU A 22 10.38 1.67 -12.25
N GLN A 23 10.75 1.43 -13.52
CA GLN A 23 10.93 2.51 -14.50
C GLN A 23 9.58 3.10 -14.90
N ILE A 24 8.54 2.27 -15.05
CA ILE A 24 7.18 2.73 -15.33
C ILE A 24 6.68 3.61 -14.18
N ALA A 25 6.86 3.16 -12.93
CA ALA A 25 6.47 3.92 -11.75
C ALA A 25 7.22 5.27 -11.62
N ARG A 26 8.52 5.29 -11.91
CA ARG A 26 9.32 6.52 -11.94
C ARG A 26 8.85 7.49 -13.01
N GLY A 27 8.52 6.99 -14.20
CA GLY A 27 8.01 7.83 -15.28
C GLY A 27 6.63 8.40 -14.98
N LEU A 28 5.73 7.59 -14.43
CA LEU A 28 4.43 8.07 -13.97
C LEU A 28 4.57 9.16 -12.89
N SER A 29 5.51 8.97 -11.96
CA SER A 29 5.83 9.97 -10.92
C SER A 29 6.31 11.29 -11.54
N LEU A 30 7.26 11.24 -12.49
CA LEU A 30 7.77 12.43 -13.16
C LEU A 30 6.68 13.18 -13.93
N VAL A 31 5.87 12.46 -14.71
CA VAL A 31 4.78 13.05 -15.49
C VAL A 31 3.72 13.67 -14.56
N SER A 32 3.33 12.95 -13.51
CA SER A 32 2.37 13.48 -12.53
C SER A 32 2.90 14.73 -11.81
N GLY A 33 4.18 14.75 -11.46
CA GLY A 33 4.85 15.90 -10.85
C GLY A 33 4.96 17.09 -11.80
N ALA A 34 5.26 16.86 -13.08
CA ALA A 34 5.30 17.90 -14.10
C ALA A 34 3.92 18.55 -14.32
N ILE A 35 2.85 17.76 -14.34
CA ILE A 35 1.47 18.27 -14.43
C ILE A 35 1.12 19.11 -13.20
N LEU A 36 1.42 18.62 -12.00
CA LEU A 36 1.18 19.36 -10.75
C LEU A 36 1.97 20.68 -10.71
N LEU A 37 3.22 20.66 -11.17
CA LEU A 37 4.06 21.85 -11.27
C LEU A 37 3.49 22.85 -12.28
N PHE A 38 3.05 22.39 -13.45
CA PHE A 38 2.42 23.24 -14.46
C PHE A 38 1.14 23.92 -13.94
N ILE A 39 0.25 23.16 -13.30
CA ILE A 39 -0.98 23.70 -12.69
C ILE A 39 -0.65 24.74 -11.61
N GLY A 40 0.39 24.48 -10.81
CA GLY A 40 0.89 25.42 -9.80
C GLY A 40 1.44 26.72 -10.40
N LEU A 41 2.21 26.63 -11.50
CA LEU A 41 2.75 27.80 -12.19
C LEU A 41 1.67 28.67 -12.85
N VAL A 42 0.65 28.04 -13.43
CA VAL A 42 -0.52 28.72 -14.02
C VAL A 42 -1.43 29.33 -12.94
N ARG A 43 -1.16 29.08 -11.64
CA ARG A 43 -1.99 29.50 -10.50
C ARG A 43 -3.46 29.09 -10.68
N ALA A 44 -3.69 27.92 -11.25
CA ALA A 44 -5.04 27.38 -11.47
C ALA A 44 -5.68 26.80 -10.17
N GLY A 45 -5.37 27.38 -9.01
CA GLY A 45 -5.91 26.95 -7.71
C GLY A 45 -7.43 27.06 -7.64
N TRP A 46 -8.01 28.02 -8.35
CA TRP A 46 -9.46 28.19 -8.47
C TRP A 46 -10.17 26.91 -8.97
N LEU A 47 -9.52 26.11 -9.82
CA LEU A 47 -10.11 24.87 -10.36
C LEU A 47 -10.32 23.79 -9.28
N VAL A 48 -9.42 23.72 -8.29
CA VAL A 48 -9.50 22.73 -7.20
C VAL A 48 -10.63 23.05 -6.24
N GLU A 49 -10.99 24.34 -6.09
CA GLU A 49 -12.10 24.79 -5.25
C GLU A 49 -13.49 24.38 -5.80
N PHE A 50 -13.60 24.08 -7.10
CA PHE A 50 -14.85 23.55 -7.67
C PHE A 50 -15.10 22.08 -7.36
N ILE A 51 -14.12 21.37 -6.78
CA ILE A 51 -14.32 19.97 -6.43
C ILE A 51 -15.13 19.91 -5.13
N PRO A 52 -16.37 19.41 -5.15
CA PRO A 52 -17.19 19.37 -3.95
C PRO A 52 -16.57 18.43 -2.92
N LEU A 53 -16.54 18.86 -1.64
CA LEU A 53 -16.03 18.05 -0.53
C LEU A 53 -16.69 16.67 -0.45
N VAL A 54 -17.96 16.59 -0.84
CA VAL A 54 -18.71 15.33 -0.91
C VAL A 54 -18.08 14.34 -1.89
N ALA A 55 -17.61 14.79 -3.07
CA ALA A 55 -16.96 13.93 -4.04
C ALA A 55 -15.60 13.42 -3.53
N ILE A 56 -14.82 14.28 -2.87
CA ILE A 56 -13.52 13.91 -2.28
C ILE A 56 -13.72 12.85 -1.18
N ASN A 57 -14.71 13.05 -0.31
CA ASN A 57 -15.03 12.11 0.76
C ASN A 57 -15.57 10.78 0.22
N ALA A 58 -16.44 10.81 -0.80
CA ALA A 58 -16.94 9.61 -1.46
C ALA A 58 -15.81 8.83 -2.14
N PHE A 59 -14.92 9.51 -2.87
CA PHE A 59 -13.76 8.90 -3.52
C PHE A 59 -12.80 8.27 -2.49
N THR A 60 -12.48 9.00 -1.41
CA THR A 60 -11.61 8.51 -0.34
C THR A 60 -12.20 7.28 0.35
N THR A 61 -13.51 7.28 0.58
CA THR A 61 -14.23 6.13 1.18
C THR A 61 -14.24 4.92 0.23
N GLY A 62 -14.51 5.13 -1.05
CA GLY A 62 -14.44 4.07 -2.06
C GLY A 62 -13.04 3.46 -2.18
N ALA A 63 -12.01 4.32 -2.19
CA ALA A 63 -10.61 3.88 -2.16
C ALA A 63 -10.27 3.10 -0.87
N ALA A 64 -10.81 3.52 0.29
CA ALA A 64 -10.62 2.82 1.56
C ALA A 64 -11.22 1.40 1.53
N ILE A 65 -12.43 1.24 0.97
CA ILE A 65 -13.06 -0.08 0.81
C ILE A 65 -12.25 -0.97 -0.14
N SER A 66 -11.77 -0.42 -1.25
CA SER A 66 -10.93 -1.15 -2.22
C SER A 66 -9.60 -1.60 -1.61
N ILE A 67 -8.96 -0.75 -0.80
CA ILE A 67 -7.72 -1.10 -0.10
C ILE A 67 -8.00 -2.14 1.01
N ALA A 68 -9.06 -1.97 1.80
CA ALA A 68 -9.42 -2.90 2.85
C ALA A 68 -9.67 -4.30 2.30
N SER A 69 -10.54 -4.41 1.29
CA SER A 69 -10.77 -5.68 0.58
C SER A 69 -9.49 -6.26 -0.03
N GLY A 70 -8.58 -5.40 -0.49
CA GLY A 70 -7.29 -5.83 -1.04
C GLY A 70 -6.27 -6.32 0.00
N GLN A 71 -6.45 -6.02 1.29
CA GLN A 71 -5.54 -6.48 2.34
C GLN A 71 -6.08 -7.70 3.10
N VAL A 72 -7.41 -7.88 3.15
CA VAL A 72 -8.06 -8.99 3.87
C VAL A 72 -7.54 -10.38 3.47
N PRO A 73 -7.34 -10.74 2.18
CA PRO A 73 -6.80 -12.03 1.79
C PRO A 73 -5.37 -12.26 2.29
N ALA A 74 -4.53 -11.22 2.24
CA ALA A 74 -3.16 -11.27 2.72
C ALA A 74 -3.11 -11.46 4.24
N MET A 75 -4.05 -10.85 4.97
CA MET A 75 -4.18 -11.00 6.42
C MET A 75 -4.68 -12.37 6.84
N MET A 76 -5.55 -13.01 6.06
CA MET A 76 -6.06 -14.35 6.34
C MET A 76 -5.15 -15.48 5.82
N GLY A 77 -4.06 -15.15 5.12
CA GLY A 77 -3.11 -16.14 4.59
C GLY A 77 -3.63 -16.97 3.42
N ILE A 78 -4.70 -16.53 2.75
CA ILE A 78 -5.27 -17.23 1.61
C ILE A 78 -4.40 -16.97 0.38
N ARG A 79 -3.72 -18.00 -0.13
CA ARG A 79 -2.89 -17.92 -1.34
C ARG A 79 -3.79 -18.15 -2.58
N GLY A 80 -3.63 -17.33 -3.63
CA GLY A 80 -4.30 -17.54 -4.93
C GLY A 80 -5.46 -16.62 -5.26
N ILE A 81 -5.82 -15.65 -4.40
CA ILE A 81 -6.84 -14.65 -4.74
C ILE A 81 -6.19 -13.52 -5.53
N ASN A 82 -6.74 -13.19 -6.69
CA ASN A 82 -6.25 -12.08 -7.50
C ASN A 82 -6.73 -10.75 -6.91
N THR A 83 -5.98 -10.25 -5.92
CA THR A 83 -6.34 -9.12 -5.07
C THR A 83 -6.35 -7.75 -5.77
N ARG A 84 -6.11 -7.74 -7.09
CA ARG A 84 -6.12 -6.55 -7.96
C ARG A 84 -7.36 -6.48 -8.86
N GLY A 85 -8.22 -7.51 -8.84
CA GLY A 85 -9.48 -7.54 -9.56
C GLY A 85 -10.56 -6.64 -8.94
N ALA A 86 -11.79 -6.75 -9.46
CA ALA A 86 -12.91 -5.96 -8.93
C ALA A 86 -13.17 -6.31 -7.46
N THR A 87 -13.36 -5.28 -6.62
CA THR A 87 -13.55 -5.42 -5.17
C THR A 87 -14.68 -6.38 -4.79
N TYR A 88 -15.75 -6.46 -5.58
CA TYR A 88 -16.85 -7.40 -5.32
C TYR A 88 -16.43 -8.87 -5.51
N LEU A 89 -15.59 -9.18 -6.51
CA LEU A 89 -15.08 -10.53 -6.74
C LEU A 89 -14.15 -10.95 -5.61
N ILE A 90 -13.27 -10.05 -5.19
CA ILE A 90 -12.37 -10.27 -4.05
C ILE A 90 -13.18 -10.59 -2.80
N LEU A 91 -14.28 -9.87 -2.55
CA LEU A 91 -15.16 -10.11 -1.41
C LEU A 91 -15.85 -11.48 -1.47
N ILE A 92 -16.33 -11.88 -2.66
CA ILE A 92 -16.96 -13.19 -2.87
C ILE A 92 -15.93 -14.32 -2.69
N ASP A 93 -14.73 -14.17 -3.23
CA ASP A 93 -13.65 -15.15 -3.12
C ASP A 93 -13.13 -15.28 -1.68
N ILE A 94 -13.11 -14.17 -0.92
CA ILE A 94 -12.86 -14.18 0.52
C ILE A 94 -13.91 -15.03 1.24
N LEU A 95 -15.20 -14.75 1.01
CA LEU A 95 -16.29 -15.46 1.68
C LEU A 95 -16.34 -16.96 1.32
N LYS A 96 -16.01 -17.32 0.08
CA LYS A 96 -15.92 -18.71 -0.36
C LYS A 96 -14.73 -19.46 0.24
N ASN A 97 -13.60 -18.79 0.46
CA ASN A 97 -12.38 -19.41 0.98
C ASN A 97 -12.17 -19.25 2.49
N LEU A 98 -13.19 -18.82 3.23
CA LEU A 98 -13.13 -18.65 4.70
C LEU A 98 -12.81 -19.96 5.45
N GLY A 99 -13.13 -21.12 4.85
CA GLY A 99 -12.78 -22.44 5.40
C GLY A 99 -11.32 -22.86 5.20
N ALA A 100 -10.58 -22.25 4.27
CA ALA A 100 -9.19 -22.59 3.94
C ALA A 100 -8.16 -21.74 4.72
N THR A 101 -8.60 -21.14 5.83
CA THR A 101 -7.82 -20.16 6.59
C THR A 101 -6.66 -20.84 7.31
N ARG A 102 -5.43 -20.38 7.03
CA ARG A 102 -4.20 -20.90 7.66
C ARG A 102 -3.92 -20.23 9.00
N ILE A 103 -2.96 -20.79 9.75
CA ILE A 103 -2.46 -20.24 11.03
C ILE A 103 -2.01 -18.76 10.87
N ASP A 104 -1.64 -18.34 9.66
CA ASP A 104 -1.39 -16.95 9.25
C ASP A 104 -2.47 -15.96 9.66
N ALA A 105 -3.75 -16.36 9.60
CA ALA A 105 -4.86 -15.50 9.99
C ALA A 105 -4.86 -15.19 11.49
N ALA A 106 -4.42 -16.14 12.33
CA ALA A 106 -4.31 -15.89 13.76
C ALA A 106 -3.30 -14.77 14.05
N MET A 107 -2.17 -14.73 13.33
CA MET A 107 -1.18 -13.64 13.43
C MET A 107 -1.71 -12.31 12.90
N GLY A 108 -2.40 -12.31 11.75
CA GLY A 108 -3.00 -11.09 11.20
C GLY A 108 -4.09 -10.47 12.09
N ILE A 109 -4.98 -11.31 12.63
CA ILE A 109 -6.08 -10.87 13.51
C ILE A 109 -5.54 -10.40 14.87
N THR A 110 -4.61 -11.15 15.47
CA THR A 110 -3.97 -10.71 16.73
C THR A 110 -3.22 -9.39 16.56
N ALA A 111 -2.59 -9.16 15.41
CA ALA A 111 -1.91 -7.89 15.12
C ALA A 111 -2.90 -6.72 15.05
N LEU A 112 -4.05 -6.91 14.40
CA LEU A 112 -5.12 -5.89 14.38
C LEU A 112 -5.66 -5.58 15.76
N VAL A 113 -5.98 -6.62 16.53
CA VAL A 113 -6.53 -6.48 17.89
C VAL A 113 -5.53 -5.71 18.75
N PHE A 114 -4.24 -6.06 18.67
CA PHE A 114 -3.19 -5.36 19.41
C PHE A 114 -3.04 -3.89 18.99
N LEU A 115 -3.08 -3.59 17.69
CA LEU A 115 -3.05 -2.21 17.18
C LEU A 115 -4.23 -1.37 17.68
N TYR A 116 -5.41 -1.96 17.77
CA TYR A 116 -6.60 -1.27 18.25
C TYR A 116 -6.59 -1.11 19.78
N LEU A 117 -6.13 -2.13 20.51
CA LEU A 117 -5.92 -2.05 21.95
C LEU A 117 -4.95 -0.93 22.32
N LEU A 118 -3.82 -0.83 21.62
CA LEU A 118 -2.82 0.20 21.89
C LEU A 118 -3.35 1.60 21.57
N ARG A 119 -4.19 1.72 20.53
CA ARG A 119 -4.92 2.98 20.24
C ARG A 119 -5.86 3.35 21.37
N TRP A 120 -6.68 2.40 21.79
CA TRP A 120 -7.66 2.60 22.84
C TRP A 120 -6.97 2.98 24.15
N PHE A 121 -5.90 2.27 24.51
CA PHE A 121 -5.09 2.55 25.68
C PHE A 121 -4.46 3.95 25.63
N CYS A 122 -3.81 4.33 24.52
CA CYS A 122 -3.22 5.67 24.37
C CYS A 122 -4.28 6.78 24.44
N ASN A 123 -5.45 6.58 23.83
CA ASN A 123 -6.56 7.55 23.90
C ASN A 123 -7.16 7.64 25.29
N PHE A 124 -7.33 6.51 25.99
CA PHE A 124 -7.84 6.46 27.35
C PHE A 124 -6.89 7.19 28.31
N MET A 125 -5.59 6.90 28.23
CA MET A 125 -4.59 7.55 29.06
C MET A 125 -4.41 9.03 28.73
N SER A 126 -4.52 9.43 27.45
CA SER A 126 -4.52 10.84 27.05
C SER A 126 -5.72 11.61 27.60
N ARG A 127 -6.88 10.95 27.82
CA ARG A 127 -8.05 11.55 28.44
C ARG A 127 -7.92 11.64 29.96
N LYS A 128 -7.38 10.60 30.62
CA LYS A 128 -7.18 10.59 32.08
C LYS A 128 -6.04 11.49 32.57
N GLN A 129 -4.98 11.71 31.79
CA GLN A 129 -3.82 12.51 32.21
C GLN A 129 -3.59 13.70 31.27
N PRO A 130 -4.35 14.81 31.41
CA PRO A 130 -4.21 15.96 30.54
C PRO A 130 -2.84 16.66 30.65
N GLN A 131 -2.15 16.53 31.78
CA GLN A 131 -0.82 17.09 32.00
C GLN A 131 0.29 16.41 31.18
N LYS A 132 0.11 15.13 30.79
CA LYS A 132 1.09 14.37 29.99
C LYS A 132 0.66 14.18 28.53
N LYS A 133 -0.28 14.99 28.03
CA LYS A 133 -0.80 14.88 26.65
C LYS A 133 0.29 14.82 25.57
N LYS A 134 1.37 15.59 25.71
CA LYS A 134 2.50 15.58 24.76
C LYS A 134 3.16 14.20 24.69
N MET A 135 3.40 13.54 25.83
CA MET A 135 3.98 12.19 25.89
C MET A 135 3.05 11.14 25.27
N TRP A 136 1.74 11.21 25.57
CA TRP A 136 0.74 10.31 25.00
C TRP A 136 0.54 10.52 23.49
N PHE A 137 0.68 11.75 23.00
CA PHE A 137 0.68 12.05 21.58
C PHE A 137 1.87 11.40 20.85
N PHE A 138 3.09 11.54 21.38
CA PHE A 138 4.28 10.86 20.84
C PHE A 138 4.13 9.34 20.86
N LEU A 139 3.59 8.76 21.95
CA LEU A 139 3.36 7.32 22.06
C LEU A 139 2.31 6.81 21.06
N SER A 140 1.29 7.61 20.76
CA SER A 140 0.28 7.29 19.74
C SER A 140 0.87 7.22 18.33
N THR A 141 1.83 8.09 18.01
CA THR A 141 2.59 8.07 16.74
C THR A 141 3.51 6.84 16.67
N LEU A 142 4.16 6.47 17.77
CA LEU A 142 5.06 5.32 17.84
C LEU A 142 4.36 3.96 17.78
N ARG A 143 3.04 3.91 17.95
CA ARG A 143 2.25 2.67 17.94
C ARG A 143 2.55 1.75 16.76
N MET A 144 2.61 2.30 15.54
CA MET A 144 2.86 1.48 14.34
C MET A 144 4.26 0.85 14.37
N ALA A 145 5.27 1.63 14.78
CA ALA A 145 6.63 1.13 14.91
C ALA A 145 6.74 0.06 16.00
N PHE A 146 6.09 0.27 17.15
CA PHE A 146 6.09 -0.69 18.26
C PHE A 146 5.46 -2.02 17.86
N VAL A 147 4.31 -2.01 17.18
CA VAL A 147 3.67 -3.24 16.71
C VAL A 147 4.54 -3.97 15.69
N ILE A 148 5.14 -3.25 14.73
CA ILE A 148 6.04 -3.86 13.75
C ILE A 148 7.23 -4.54 14.45
N LEU A 149 7.88 -3.86 15.39
CA LEU A 149 9.02 -4.40 16.12
C LEU A 149 8.63 -5.64 16.95
N PHE A 150 7.50 -5.57 17.65
CA PHE A 150 6.98 -6.67 18.46
C PHE A 150 6.66 -7.91 17.62
N TYR A 151 5.96 -7.75 16.50
CA TYR A 151 5.64 -8.87 15.60
C TYR A 151 6.87 -9.38 14.83
N THR A 152 7.84 -8.52 14.55
CA THR A 152 9.14 -8.95 14.00
C THR A 152 9.89 -9.84 14.98
N MET A 153 9.87 -9.49 16.27
CA MET A 153 10.48 -10.29 17.33
C MET A 153 9.76 -11.63 17.53
N ILE A 154 8.42 -11.65 17.48
CA ILE A 154 7.64 -12.90 17.51
C ILE A 154 7.95 -13.76 16.29
N SER A 155 8.00 -13.18 15.09
CA SER A 155 8.34 -13.89 13.86
C SER A 155 9.73 -14.50 13.93
N TRP A 156 10.72 -13.76 14.46
CA TRP A 156 12.06 -14.27 14.71
C TRP A 156 12.06 -15.42 15.73
N LEU A 157 11.35 -15.27 16.86
CA LEU A 157 11.31 -16.27 17.92
C LEU A 157 10.66 -17.59 17.45
N VAL A 158 9.59 -17.51 16.65
CA VAL A 158 8.89 -18.68 16.11
C VAL A 158 9.68 -19.34 14.98
N ASN A 159 10.39 -18.56 14.16
CA ASN A 159 11.14 -19.08 13.02
C ASN A 159 12.61 -19.43 13.34
N ARG A 160 13.06 -19.25 14.59
CA ARG A 160 14.46 -19.48 14.99
C ARG A 160 14.96 -20.92 14.80
N ASN A 161 14.05 -21.89 14.74
CA ASN A 161 14.36 -23.32 14.64
C ASN A 161 14.13 -23.89 13.23
N ILE A 162 13.82 -23.06 12.23
CA ILE A 162 13.50 -23.50 10.86
C ILE A 162 14.44 -22.75 9.90
N ALA A 163 15.26 -23.50 9.15
CA ALA A 163 16.33 -22.95 8.31
C ALA A 163 15.90 -22.61 6.86
N ASN A 164 14.71 -23.04 6.43
CA ASN A 164 14.23 -22.88 5.05
C ASN A 164 13.15 -21.79 4.95
N GLU A 165 13.27 -20.89 3.97
CA GLU A 165 12.29 -19.83 3.68
C GLU A 165 10.92 -20.38 3.25
N ASP A 166 10.90 -21.59 2.68
CA ASP A 166 9.70 -22.27 2.16
C ASP A 166 8.89 -23.05 3.22
N GLU A 167 9.49 -23.38 4.37
CA GLU A 167 8.84 -24.04 5.52
C GLU A 167 8.39 -23.05 6.60
N ALA A 168 8.60 -21.76 6.38
CA ALA A 168 8.14 -20.73 7.29
C ALA A 168 6.63 -20.88 7.51
N ARG A 169 6.23 -21.03 8.78
CA ARG A 169 4.81 -21.14 9.18
C ARG A 169 3.98 -19.91 8.81
N PHE A 170 4.66 -18.82 8.43
CA PHE A 170 4.11 -17.52 8.06
C PHE A 170 4.83 -16.95 6.84
N LYS A 171 4.11 -16.18 6.01
CA LYS A 171 4.73 -15.44 4.88
C LYS A 171 5.67 -14.35 5.42
N ILE A 172 6.97 -14.60 5.36
CA ILE A 172 8.00 -13.62 5.74
C ILE A 172 8.25 -12.66 4.57
N LEU A 173 8.60 -11.40 4.89
CA LEU A 173 9.14 -10.50 3.87
C LEU A 173 10.51 -11.02 3.46
N GLY A 174 10.65 -11.40 2.19
CA GLY A 174 11.94 -11.82 1.64
C GLY A 174 13.02 -10.73 1.73
N THR A 175 14.19 -11.01 1.18
CA THR A 175 15.33 -10.12 1.30
C THR A 175 15.08 -8.76 0.63
N VAL A 176 15.08 -7.69 1.43
CA VAL A 176 15.03 -6.31 0.91
C VAL A 176 16.44 -5.89 0.51
N PRO A 177 16.68 -5.47 -0.75
CA PRO A 177 18.01 -5.07 -1.20
C PRO A 177 18.47 -3.84 -0.42
N ARG A 178 19.72 -3.86 0.05
CA ARG A 178 20.33 -2.77 0.83
C ARG A 178 21.13 -1.86 -0.11
N GLY A 179 21.01 -0.54 0.05
CA GLY A 179 21.80 0.46 -0.69
C GLY A 179 20.97 1.48 -1.47
N MET A 180 21.65 2.47 -2.05
CA MET A 180 21.02 3.47 -2.94
C MET A 180 20.86 2.89 -4.35
N TYR A 181 19.65 2.94 -4.90
CA TYR A 181 19.38 2.54 -6.29
C TYR A 181 19.83 3.62 -7.28
N ILE A 182 21.14 3.73 -7.51
CA ILE A 182 21.69 4.56 -8.58
C ILE A 182 21.61 3.76 -9.88
N ARG A 183 20.48 3.84 -10.60
CA ARG A 183 20.39 3.38 -11.99
C ARG A 183 20.39 4.62 -12.90
N SER A 184 21.49 4.76 -13.64
CA SER A 184 21.97 5.93 -14.40
C SER A 184 20.97 6.64 -15.35
N GLN A 185 21.29 7.92 -15.61
CA GLN A 185 20.70 8.95 -16.50
C GLN A 185 20.06 8.52 -17.83
N ARG A 186 20.36 7.34 -18.40
CA ARG A 186 19.65 6.82 -19.60
C ARG A 186 18.14 6.62 -19.34
N CYS A 187 17.75 6.53 -18.07
CA CYS A 187 16.36 6.49 -17.66
C CYS A 187 15.58 7.77 -18.00
N PHE A 188 16.18 8.95 -18.10
CA PHE A 188 15.40 10.20 -18.30
C PHE A 188 14.83 10.29 -19.72
N LEU A 189 15.63 9.99 -20.75
CA LEU A 189 15.15 9.90 -22.13
C LEU A 189 14.19 8.72 -22.31
N GLY A 190 14.51 7.56 -21.72
CA GLY A 190 13.64 6.38 -21.73
C GLY A 190 12.30 6.59 -21.00
N VAL A 191 12.29 7.36 -19.91
CA VAL A 191 11.08 7.75 -19.15
C VAL A 191 10.26 8.78 -19.92
N LEU A 192 10.89 9.75 -20.60
CA LEU A 192 10.16 10.67 -21.47
C LEU A 192 9.55 9.93 -22.65
N THR A 193 10.31 9.08 -23.35
CA THR A 193 9.77 8.32 -24.49
C THR A 193 8.75 7.26 -24.07
N SER A 194 8.95 6.58 -22.94
CA SER A 194 8.00 5.58 -22.43
C SER A 194 6.80 6.23 -21.76
N GLY A 195 6.97 7.39 -21.12
CA GLY A 195 5.90 8.20 -20.56
C GLY A 195 5.02 8.81 -21.65
N ILE A 196 5.60 9.30 -22.75
CA ILE A 196 4.87 9.76 -23.94
C ILE A 196 4.17 8.60 -24.63
N LYS A 197 4.82 7.43 -24.78
CA LYS A 197 4.17 6.23 -25.32
C LYS A 197 3.03 5.75 -24.42
N ALA A 198 3.25 5.63 -23.11
CA ALA A 198 2.23 5.23 -22.15
C ALA A 198 1.06 6.23 -22.11
N PHE A 199 1.33 7.54 -22.19
CA PHE A 199 0.29 8.55 -22.29
C PHE A 199 -0.49 8.45 -23.62
N SER A 200 0.19 8.22 -24.74
CA SER A 200 -0.46 8.02 -26.04
C SER A 200 -1.31 6.74 -26.10
N THR A 201 -0.91 5.69 -25.39
CA THR A 201 -1.67 4.43 -25.30
C THR A 201 -2.84 4.55 -24.33
N LEU A 202 -2.68 5.32 -23.24
CA LEU A 202 -3.75 5.61 -22.29
C LEU A 202 -4.81 6.54 -22.91
N ALA A 203 -4.42 7.46 -23.79
CA ALA A 203 -5.31 8.31 -24.59
C ALA A 203 -5.99 7.58 -25.76
N ARG A 204 -5.58 6.35 -26.10
CA ARG A 204 -6.30 5.48 -27.06
C ARG A 204 -7.24 4.49 -26.37
N LEU A 205 -7.17 4.38 -25.04
CA LEU A 205 -7.96 3.48 -24.21
C LEU A 205 -9.15 4.18 -23.52
N PHE A 206 -9.23 5.50 -23.65
CA PHE A 206 -10.34 6.37 -23.29
C PHE A 206 -10.87 7.05 -24.56
#